data_AF-A0A7S0Y9R8-F1
#
_entry.id   AF-A0A7S0Y9R8-F1
#
_cell.length_a   1.000
_cell.length_b   1.000
_cell.length_c   1.000
_cell.angle_alpha   90.00
_cell.angle_beta   90.00
_cell.angle_gamma   90.00
#
_symmetry.space_group_name_H-M   'P 1'
#
loop_
_entity.id
_entity.type
_entity.pdbx_description
1 polymer ?
#
loop_
_entity_poly.entity_id
_entity_poly.type
_entity_poly.pdbx_seq_one_letter_code
_entity_poly.pdbx_strand_id
1 'polypeptide(L)'
;MQQPSFSVVIRNIKTLLVVLNSLKLSASKQQCQQICTCSISLAGFSIRCVSESKDIEAEAFLRSDAFESYQVHPGTQNSDNNNHGDLELDDAAVSFDVFLASLADTLQVFSVVPLKGGVRLAYPGPNGELALQTLDDPNRPPFLMNPSASHSNPSMATTTCLHARVATLAAGLVLETVRDRGGVGSGSKRKR
;
A
#
# COMPACT_ATOMS: atom_id res chain seq x y z
N MET A 1 13.50 15.76 11.30
CA MET A 1 13.62 14.56 10.45
C MET A 1 12.25 14.31 9.84
N GLN A 2 12.14 14.27 8.52
CA GLN A 2 10.85 14.03 7.85
C GLN A 2 10.67 12.52 7.68
N GLN A 3 9.57 11.97 8.21
CA GLN A 3 9.27 10.55 8.12
C GLN A 3 8.97 10.18 6.65
N PRO A 4 9.45 9.02 6.15
CA PRO A 4 9.08 8.56 4.82
C PRO A 4 7.57 8.41 4.72
N SER A 5 6.99 8.90 3.63
CA SER A 5 5.54 8.89 3.43
C SER A 5 5.17 8.62 1.98
N PHE A 6 3.97 8.11 1.74
CA PHE A 6 3.41 7.95 0.41
C PHE A 6 1.95 8.40 0.37
N SER A 7 1.53 8.83 -0.82
CA SER A 7 0.17 9.20 -1.14
C SER A 7 -0.11 8.83 -2.60
N VAL A 8 -1.10 7.96 -2.82
CA VAL A 8 -1.50 7.51 -4.15
C VAL A 8 -3.00 7.69 -4.33
N VAL A 9 -3.43 8.03 -5.54
CA VAL A 9 -4.85 8.12 -5.91
C VAL A 9 -5.19 7.05 -6.93
N ILE A 10 -6.21 6.26 -6.62
CA ILE A 10 -6.67 5.11 -7.38
C ILE A 10 -8.06 5.41 -7.93
N ARG A 11 -8.20 5.47 -9.26
CA ARG A 11 -9.51 5.58 -9.92
C ARG A 11 -10.26 4.26 -9.95
N ASN A 12 -9.55 3.17 -10.21
CA ASN A 12 -10.15 1.85 -10.40
C ASN A 12 -9.85 0.91 -9.23
N ILE A 13 -10.58 1.10 -8.12
CA ILE A 13 -10.46 0.25 -6.92
C ILE A 13 -10.75 -1.23 -7.23
N LYS A 14 -11.61 -1.51 -8.21
CA LYS A 14 -11.95 -2.89 -8.59
C LYS A 14 -10.73 -3.63 -9.12
N THR A 15 -9.85 -2.97 -9.87
CA THR A 15 -8.58 -3.59 -10.33
C THR A 15 -7.71 -3.97 -9.15
N LEU A 16 -7.53 -3.07 -8.17
CA LEU A 16 -6.75 -3.39 -6.97
C LEU A 16 -7.38 -4.55 -6.18
N LEU A 17 -8.69 -4.60 -6.05
CA LEU A 17 -9.40 -5.71 -5.41
C LEU A 17 -9.19 -7.04 -6.14
N VAL A 18 -9.20 -7.05 -7.48
CA VAL A 18 -8.93 -8.26 -8.26
C VAL A 18 -7.51 -8.75 -8.00
N VAL A 19 -6.53 -7.84 -7.95
CA VAL A 19 -5.13 -8.15 -7.63
C VAL A 19 -5.03 -8.75 -6.23
N LEU A 20 -5.58 -8.09 -5.21
CA LEU A 20 -5.57 -8.58 -3.83
C LEU A 20 -6.25 -9.94 -3.68
N ASN A 21 -7.37 -10.16 -4.39
CA ASN A 21 -8.06 -11.44 -4.37
C ASN A 21 -7.27 -12.56 -5.05
N SER A 22 -6.43 -12.23 -6.03
CA SER A 22 -5.55 -13.19 -6.71
C SER A 22 -4.33 -13.58 -5.87
N LEU A 23 -3.94 -12.73 -4.91
CA LEU A 23 -2.85 -13.00 -3.94
C LEU A 23 -3.28 -13.87 -2.75
N LYS A 24 -4.53 -14.31 -2.70
CA LYS A 24 -5.03 -15.22 -1.67
C LYS A 24 -4.38 -16.60 -1.88
N LEU A 25 -3.39 -16.92 -1.04
CA LEU A 25 -2.55 -18.12 -1.21
C LEU A 25 -3.20 -19.41 -0.70
N SER A 26 -4.27 -19.30 0.10
CA SER A 26 -4.83 -20.45 0.81
C SER A 26 -6.31 -20.66 0.52
N ALA A 27 -6.67 -21.92 0.24
CA ALA A 27 -8.04 -22.43 0.18
C ALA A 27 -8.59 -22.83 1.57
N SER A 28 -7.81 -22.66 2.64
CA SER A 28 -8.18 -23.01 4.01
C SER A 28 -9.01 -21.92 4.69
N LYS A 29 -9.85 -22.32 5.65
CA LYS A 29 -10.67 -21.44 6.51
C LYS A 29 -9.87 -20.39 7.30
N GLN A 30 -8.54 -20.46 7.31
CA GLN A 30 -7.63 -19.47 7.94
C GLN A 30 -7.27 -18.28 7.06
N GLN A 31 -7.96 -18.08 5.92
CA GLN A 31 -7.77 -16.95 5.02
C GLN A 31 -7.78 -15.57 5.71
N CYS A 32 -8.45 -15.45 6.88
CA CYS A 32 -8.53 -14.21 7.65
C CYS A 32 -7.22 -13.75 8.30
N GLN A 33 -6.16 -14.57 8.35
CA GLN A 33 -4.91 -14.25 9.05
C GLN A 33 -3.70 -14.02 8.13
N GLN A 34 -3.87 -14.07 6.80
CA GLN A 34 -2.76 -13.86 5.87
C GLN A 34 -2.23 -12.42 5.97
N ILE A 35 -0.98 -12.28 6.43
CA ILE A 35 -0.24 -11.02 6.45
C ILE A 35 0.48 -10.85 5.12
N CYS A 36 0.43 -9.64 4.57
CA CYS A 36 1.20 -9.26 3.39
C CYS A 36 2.03 -8.02 3.68
N THR A 37 3.23 -8.00 3.10
CA THR A 37 4.13 -6.85 3.13
C THR A 37 3.82 -5.97 1.93
N CYS A 38 3.52 -4.71 2.21
CA CYS A 38 3.35 -3.66 1.23
C CYS A 38 4.63 -2.84 1.14
N SER A 39 5.21 -2.75 -0.06
CA SER A 39 6.43 -1.98 -0.33
C SER A 39 6.16 -0.90 -1.36
N ILE A 40 6.61 0.31 -1.07
CA ILE A 40 6.46 1.50 -1.91
C ILE A 40 7.84 1.91 -2.37
N SER A 41 8.02 2.03 -3.68
CA SER A 41 9.20 2.64 -4.29
C SER A 41 8.78 3.77 -5.24
N LEU A 42 9.74 4.47 -5.83
CA LEU A 42 9.47 5.43 -6.90
C LEU A 42 8.88 4.75 -8.15
N ALA A 43 9.22 3.47 -8.37
CA ALA A 43 8.76 2.71 -9.52
C ALA A 43 7.31 2.23 -9.37
N GLY A 44 6.84 2.01 -8.13
CA GLY A 44 5.49 1.54 -7.91
C GLY A 44 5.26 0.93 -6.52
N PHE A 45 4.11 0.30 -6.40
CA PHE A 45 3.59 -0.34 -5.21
C PHE A 45 3.61 -1.86 -5.36
N SER A 46 4.38 -2.53 -4.52
CA SER A 46 4.42 -3.99 -4.42
C SER A 46 3.61 -4.49 -3.22
N ILE A 47 2.91 -5.61 -3.42
CA ILE A 47 2.22 -6.37 -2.38
C ILE A 47 2.74 -7.79 -2.45
N ARG A 48 3.51 -8.18 -1.44
CA ARG A 48 4.08 -9.51 -1.31
C ARG A 48 3.39 -10.25 -0.18
N CYS A 49 2.95 -11.46 -0.47
CA CYS A 49 2.39 -12.36 0.53
C CYS A 49 3.20 -13.66 0.53
N VAL A 50 3.50 -14.16 1.72
CA VAL A 50 4.20 -15.43 1.92
C VAL A 50 3.27 -16.35 2.69
N SER A 51 3.14 -17.59 2.24
CA SER A 51 2.40 -18.63 2.95
C SER A 51 3.00 -18.92 4.33
N GLU A 52 2.20 -19.43 5.27
CA GLU A 52 2.69 -19.75 6.62
C GLU A 52 3.82 -20.79 6.62
N SER A 53 3.78 -21.74 5.68
CA SER A 53 4.85 -22.73 5.51
C SER A 53 6.10 -22.17 4.83
N LYS A 54 6.02 -20.96 4.28
CA LYS A 54 7.06 -20.26 3.51
C LYS A 54 7.45 -20.95 2.20
N ASP A 55 6.67 -21.93 1.75
CA ASP A 55 6.95 -22.65 0.50
C ASP A 55 6.39 -21.94 -0.74
N ILE A 56 5.37 -21.11 -0.54
CA ILE A 56 4.70 -20.35 -1.59
C ILE A 56 4.79 -18.87 -1.28
N GLU A 57 5.19 -18.10 -2.28
CA GLU A 57 5.23 -16.66 -2.30
C GLU A 57 4.44 -16.16 -3.50
N ALA A 58 3.63 -15.12 -3.30
CA ALA A 58 2.98 -14.39 -4.36
C ALA A 58 3.25 -12.91 -4.21
N GLU A 59 3.59 -12.27 -5.32
CA GLU A 59 3.84 -10.85 -5.38
C GLU A 59 3.01 -10.24 -6.52
N ALA A 60 2.44 -9.08 -6.25
CA ALA A 60 1.87 -8.22 -7.28
C ALA A 60 2.57 -6.86 -7.24
N PHE A 61 2.99 -6.40 -8.43
CA PHE A 61 3.60 -5.10 -8.59
C PHE A 61 2.70 -4.20 -9.45
N LEU A 62 2.35 -3.05 -8.90
CA LEU A 62 1.58 -2.00 -9.56
C LEU A 62 2.51 -0.82 -9.83
N ARG A 63 2.81 -0.60 -11.11
CA ARG A 63 3.66 0.51 -11.53
C ARG A 63 3.04 1.86 -11.17
N SER A 64 3.89 2.86 -10.91
CA SER A 64 3.46 4.21 -10.53
C SER A 64 2.55 4.89 -11.56
N ASP A 65 2.70 4.55 -12.85
CA ASP A 65 1.86 5.04 -13.96
C ASP A 65 0.47 4.41 -14.02
N ALA A 66 0.20 3.34 -13.25
CA ALA A 66 -1.13 2.76 -13.11
C ALA A 66 -2.07 3.60 -12.22
N PHE A 67 -1.53 4.60 -11.52
CA PHE A 67 -2.27 5.44 -10.59
C PHE A 67 -2.54 6.83 -11.17
N GLU A 68 -3.61 7.48 -10.72
CA GLU A 68 -3.93 8.85 -11.16
C GLU A 68 -2.92 9.87 -10.61
N SER A 69 -2.53 9.70 -9.36
CA SER A 69 -1.39 10.40 -8.79
C SER A 69 -0.61 9.44 -7.90
N TYR A 70 0.70 9.60 -7.90
CA TYR A 70 1.62 8.75 -7.15
C TYR A 70 2.73 9.63 -6.58
N GLN A 71 2.71 9.83 -5.26
CA GLN A 71 3.67 10.68 -4.56
C GLN A 71 4.35 9.87 -3.47
N VAL A 72 5.68 9.84 -3.50
CA VAL A 72 6.51 9.16 -2.53
C VAL A 72 7.55 10.15 -2.03
N HIS A 73 7.61 10.31 -0.72
CA HIS A 73 8.65 11.09 -0.05
C HIS A 73 9.55 10.10 0.65
N PRO A 74 10.67 9.69 0.02
CA PRO A 74 11.67 8.90 0.73
C PRO A 74 12.16 9.72 1.92
N GLY A 75 12.22 9.08 3.09
CA GLY A 75 12.75 9.71 4.29
C GLY A 75 14.18 10.15 4.02
N THR A 76 14.60 11.26 4.60
CA THR A 76 16.00 11.68 4.53
C THR A 76 16.82 10.65 5.31
N GLN A 77 17.32 9.62 4.64
CA GLN A 77 18.46 8.86 5.17
C GLN A 77 19.57 9.89 5.31
N ASN A 78 19.99 10.16 6.54
CA ASN A 78 21.27 10.80 6.78
C ASN A 78 22.33 9.86 6.21
N SER A 79 22.62 10.01 4.92
CA SER A 79 23.78 9.42 4.29
C SER A 79 24.97 10.19 4.84
N ASP A 80 25.45 9.75 6.00
CA ASP A 80 26.76 10.12 6.50
C ASP A 80 27.77 9.58 5.47
N ASN A 81 28.18 10.50 4.60
CA ASN A 81 29.12 10.29 3.50
C ASN A 81 30.40 9.63 4.03
N ASN A 82 30.66 8.40 3.59
CA ASN A 82 31.94 7.98 3.02
C ASN A 82 31.86 6.49 2.64
N ASN A 83 31.25 6.17 1.50
CA ASN A 83 31.90 5.23 0.57
C ASN A 83 31.26 5.23 -0.81
N HIS A 84 32.15 5.18 -1.78
CA HIS A 84 31.95 5.11 -3.21
C HIS A 84 31.51 3.68 -3.57
N GLY A 85 30.43 3.51 -4.34
CA GLY A 85 30.21 2.27 -5.09
C GLY A 85 28.76 1.82 -5.16
N ASP A 86 28.23 1.85 -6.38
CA ASP A 86 27.07 1.12 -6.91
C ASP A 86 25.66 1.55 -6.48
N LEU A 87 24.89 2.03 -7.47
CA LEU A 87 23.47 2.33 -7.40
C LEU A 87 22.67 1.02 -7.35
N GLU A 88 22.46 0.47 -6.16
CA GLU A 88 21.38 -0.50 -5.96
C GLU A 88 20.04 0.23 -6.05
N LEU A 89 19.34 0.01 -7.17
CA LEU A 89 18.06 0.64 -7.53
C LEU A 89 16.84 0.04 -6.78
N ASP A 90 17.07 -0.64 -5.66
CA ASP A 90 16.09 -1.55 -5.01
C ASP A 90 15.63 -1.08 -3.62
N ASP A 91 15.95 0.15 -3.22
CA ASP A 91 15.62 0.61 -1.87
C ASP A 91 14.14 1.07 -1.81
N ALA A 92 13.27 0.22 -1.26
CA ALA A 92 11.88 0.57 -1.00
C ALA A 92 11.83 1.76 -0.03
N ALA A 93 11.23 2.86 -0.46
CA ALA A 93 11.15 4.10 0.32
C ALA A 93 10.30 3.95 1.58
N VAL A 94 9.28 3.08 1.54
CA VAL A 94 8.38 2.77 2.66
C VAL A 94 7.97 1.31 2.57
N SER A 95 8.00 0.58 3.70
CA SER A 95 7.39 -0.75 3.82
C SER A 95 6.55 -0.87 5.08
N PHE A 96 5.43 -1.60 5.01
CA PHE A 96 4.55 -1.88 6.14
C PHE A 96 3.77 -3.17 5.92
N ASP A 97 3.40 -3.84 7.01
CA ASP A 97 2.65 -5.09 6.97
C ASP A 97 1.17 -4.87 7.28
N VAL A 98 0.31 -5.58 6.55
CA VAL A 98 -1.16 -5.52 6.70
C VAL A 98 -1.79 -6.90 6.61
N PHE A 99 -2.94 -7.08 7.25
CA PHE A 99 -3.79 -8.23 7.00
C PHE A 99 -4.48 -8.08 5.64
N LEU A 100 -4.26 -9.04 4.74
CA LEU A 100 -4.79 -9.02 3.38
C LEU A 100 -6.32 -8.95 3.36
N ALA A 101 -6.96 -9.73 4.23
CA ALA A 101 -8.41 -9.75 4.37
C ALA A 101 -8.96 -8.37 4.78
N SER A 102 -8.38 -7.75 5.81
CA SER A 102 -8.79 -6.42 6.26
C SER A 102 -8.61 -5.34 5.19
N LEU A 103 -7.50 -5.39 4.43
CA LEU A 103 -7.27 -4.47 3.33
C LEU A 103 -8.31 -4.67 2.20
N ALA A 104 -8.56 -5.92 1.81
CA ALA A 104 -9.53 -6.26 0.77
C ALA A 104 -10.96 -5.86 1.17
N ASP A 105 -11.38 -6.19 2.39
CA ASP A 105 -12.71 -5.82 2.91
C ASP A 105 -12.89 -4.30 2.97
N THR A 106 -11.85 -3.58 3.39
CA THR A 106 -11.88 -2.12 3.43
C THR A 106 -12.03 -1.54 2.01
N LEU A 107 -11.24 -2.01 1.04
CA LEU A 107 -11.34 -1.57 -0.35
C LEU A 107 -12.68 -1.96 -0.99
N GLN A 108 -13.28 -3.07 -0.58
CA GLN A 108 -14.59 -3.52 -1.05
C GLN A 108 -15.68 -2.47 -0.73
N VAL A 109 -15.61 -1.82 0.43
CA VAL A 109 -16.51 -0.71 0.81
C VAL A 109 -16.40 0.46 -0.17
N PHE A 110 -15.19 0.79 -0.63
CA PHE A 110 -15.01 1.87 -1.61
C PHE A 110 -15.45 1.47 -3.03
N SER A 111 -15.47 0.17 -3.36
CA SER A 111 -15.81 -0.31 -4.70
C SER A 111 -17.29 -0.18 -5.08
N VAL A 112 -18.18 -0.09 -4.09
CA VAL A 112 -19.63 0.04 -4.27
C VAL A 112 -20.09 1.49 -4.37
N VAL A 113 -19.20 2.43 -4.05
CA VAL A 113 -19.49 3.86 -4.07
C VAL A 113 -19.14 4.41 -5.45
N PRO A 114 -19.99 5.24 -6.08
CA PRO A 114 -19.66 5.90 -7.33
C PRO A 114 -18.61 6.99 -7.07
N LEU A 115 -17.32 6.62 -7.13
CA LEU A 115 -16.19 7.50 -6.87
C LEU A 115 -15.72 8.18 -8.15
N LYS A 116 -16.12 9.44 -8.35
CA LYS A 116 -15.66 10.22 -9.50
C LYS A 116 -14.21 10.71 -9.35
N GLY A 117 -13.78 11.07 -8.14
CA GLY A 117 -12.41 11.54 -7.84
C GLY A 117 -11.45 10.42 -7.41
N GLY A 118 -11.91 9.17 -7.31
CA GLY A 118 -11.11 8.03 -6.86
C GLY A 118 -10.95 7.92 -5.34
N VAL A 119 -10.05 7.03 -4.91
CA VAL A 119 -9.66 6.86 -3.50
C VAL A 119 -8.19 7.21 -3.33
N ARG A 120 -7.90 8.05 -2.36
CA ARG A 120 -6.55 8.30 -1.89
C ARG A 120 -6.16 7.26 -0.84
N LEU A 121 -5.04 6.57 -1.05
CA LEU A 121 -4.34 5.79 -0.05
C LEU A 121 -3.14 6.61 0.42
N ALA A 122 -2.97 6.76 1.73
CA ALA A 122 -1.86 7.49 2.31
C ALA A 122 -1.29 6.79 3.54
N TYR A 123 0.03 6.85 3.70
CA TYR A 123 0.73 6.32 4.86
C TYR A 123 2.01 7.14 5.12
N PRO A 124 2.43 7.29 6.39
CA PRO A 124 1.65 6.94 7.58
C PRO A 124 0.47 7.91 7.74
N GLY A 125 -0.65 7.38 8.24
CA GLY A 125 -1.75 8.18 8.78
C GLY A 125 -1.37 8.83 10.12
N PRO A 126 -2.29 9.62 10.72
CA PRO A 126 -2.03 10.32 11.98
C PRO A 126 -1.61 9.41 13.15
N ASN A 127 -2.03 8.14 13.12
CA ASN A 127 -1.72 7.13 14.13
C ASN A 127 -0.78 6.03 13.58
N GLY A 128 -0.11 6.28 12.46
CA GLY A 128 0.77 5.30 11.80
C GLY A 128 0.05 4.23 10.98
N GLU A 129 -1.24 4.40 10.70
CA GLU A 129 -2.06 3.46 9.93
C GLU A 129 -2.02 3.72 8.41
N LEU A 130 -2.52 2.79 7.60
CA LEU A 130 -2.87 3.07 6.21
C LEU A 130 -4.24 3.78 6.17
N ALA A 131 -4.25 5.02 5.72
CA ALA A 131 -5.47 5.83 5.59
C ALA A 131 -6.05 5.73 4.17
N LEU A 132 -7.36 5.50 4.08
CA LEU A 132 -8.10 5.49 2.81
C LEU A 132 -9.18 6.57 2.84
N GLN A 133 -9.20 7.43 1.84
CA GLN A 133 -10.13 8.56 1.76
C GLN A 133 -10.70 8.70 0.35
N THR A 134 -12.02 8.89 0.23
CA THR A 134 -12.63 9.25 -1.05
C THR A 134 -12.27 10.68 -1.42
N LEU A 135 -11.94 10.91 -2.69
CA LEU A 135 -11.76 12.24 -3.23
C LEU A 135 -13.02 12.67 -3.98
N ASP A 136 -13.46 13.90 -3.73
CA ASP A 136 -14.47 14.54 -4.55
C ASP A 136 -13.90 14.92 -5.91
N ASP A 137 -14.78 14.94 -6.91
CA ASP A 137 -14.42 15.40 -8.25
C ASP A 137 -14.18 16.93 -8.20
N PRO A 138 -12.93 17.39 -8.42
CA PRO A 138 -12.61 18.82 -8.37
C PRO A 138 -13.28 19.61 -9.51
N ASN A 139 -13.72 18.92 -10.58
CA ASN A 139 -14.44 19.53 -11.70
C ASN A 139 -15.95 19.52 -11.51
N ARG A 140 -16.47 18.97 -10.39
CA ARG A 140 -17.87 19.14 -10.05
C ARG A 140 -18.05 20.58 -9.59
N PRO A 141 -18.76 21.44 -10.35
CA PRO A 141 -19.10 22.75 -9.81
C PRO A 141 -19.82 22.53 -8.48
N PRO A 142 -19.55 23.34 -7.43
CA PRO A 142 -20.43 23.36 -6.28
C PRO A 142 -21.83 23.53 -6.85
N PHE A 143 -22.76 22.62 -6.56
CA PHE A 143 -24.09 22.69 -7.13
C PHE A 143 -24.63 24.10 -6.91
N LEU A 144 -24.67 24.89 -7.97
CA LEU A 144 -25.39 26.15 -7.97
C LEU A 144 -26.85 25.74 -7.90
N MET A 145 -27.36 25.64 -6.67
CA MET A 145 -28.78 25.53 -6.41
C MET A 145 -29.43 26.72 -7.10
N ASN A 146 -30.20 26.43 -8.13
CA ASN A 146 -31.07 27.40 -8.77
C ASN A 146 -32.03 27.93 -7.68
N PRO A 147 -32.06 29.23 -7.35
CA PRO A 147 -32.86 29.75 -6.23
C PRO A 147 -34.38 29.81 -6.52
N SER A 148 -34.86 29.05 -7.50
CA SER A 148 -36.26 29.04 -7.94
C SER A 148 -36.97 27.76 -7.52
N ALA A 149 -36.98 27.46 -6.22
CA ALA A 149 -37.92 26.50 -5.64
C ALA A 149 -38.29 26.96 -4.22
N SER A 150 -39.33 27.76 -4.17
CA SER A 150 -40.10 28.07 -2.98
C SER A 150 -40.56 26.80 -2.25
N HIS A 151 -40.43 26.84 -0.93
CA HIS A 151 -41.04 25.98 0.09
C HIS A 151 -40.36 24.65 0.46
N SER A 152 -39.81 24.68 1.68
CA SER A 152 -39.73 23.60 2.69
C SER A 152 -39.03 22.29 2.30
N ASN A 153 -37.71 22.28 2.42
CA ASN A 153 -36.91 21.36 3.25
C ASN A 153 -35.42 21.49 2.87
N PRO A 154 -34.49 21.70 3.82
CA PRO A 154 -33.07 21.64 3.52
C PRO A 154 -32.66 20.18 3.34
N SER A 155 -32.87 19.61 2.15
CA SER A 155 -32.12 18.43 1.74
C SER A 155 -30.69 18.89 1.46
N MET A 156 -29.85 18.86 2.51
CA MET A 156 -28.41 18.97 2.35
C MET A 156 -27.99 17.87 1.37
N ALA A 157 -27.39 18.26 0.24
CA ALA A 157 -26.65 17.32 -0.57
C ALA A 157 -25.45 16.87 0.27
N THR A 158 -25.64 15.79 1.03
CA THR A 158 -24.60 15.20 1.86
C THR A 158 -23.52 14.67 0.94
N THR A 159 -22.44 15.42 0.77
CA THR A 159 -21.19 14.88 0.24
C THR A 159 -20.67 13.90 1.27
N THR A 160 -20.86 12.60 1.02
CA THR A 160 -20.40 11.54 1.92
C THR A 160 -18.92 11.33 1.73
N CYS A 161 -18.10 11.98 2.56
CA CYS A 161 -16.68 11.67 2.66
C CYS A 161 -16.53 10.35 3.42
N LEU A 162 -16.12 9.28 2.73
CA LEU A 162 -15.79 8.02 3.39
C LEU A 162 -14.31 8.01 3.74
N HIS A 163 -14.03 7.73 5.01
CA HIS A 163 -12.70 7.59 5.56
C HIS A 163 -12.59 6.25 6.26
N ALA A 164 -11.58 5.46 5.89
CA ALA A 164 -11.28 4.19 6.53
C ALA A 164 -9.81 4.13 6.94
N ARG A 165 -9.52 3.25 7.89
CA ARG A 165 -8.20 3.06 8.47
C ARG A 165 -7.92 1.57 8.52
N VAL A 166 -6.78 1.16 7.96
CA VAL A 166 -6.31 -0.22 8.07
C VAL A 166 -5.11 -0.20 9.02
N ALA A 167 -5.25 -0.91 10.14
CA ALA A 167 -4.16 -1.07 11.08
C ALA A 167 -2.98 -1.74 10.37
N THR A 168 -1.82 -1.13 10.48
CA THR A 168 -0.56 -1.73 10.05
C THR A 168 0.08 -2.41 11.24
N LEU A 169 0.58 -3.62 11.05
CA LEU A 169 1.48 -4.22 12.02
C LEU A 169 2.74 -3.36 11.98
N ALA A 170 3.11 -2.77 13.11
CA ALA A 170 4.16 -1.76 13.18
C ALA A 170 5.37 -2.17 12.32
N ALA A 171 5.86 -1.25 11.48
CA ALA A 171 7.12 -1.40 10.77
C ALA A 171 8.28 -1.37 11.79
N GLY A 172 8.38 -2.44 12.57
CA GLY A 172 9.36 -2.63 13.61
C GLY A 172 10.39 -3.63 13.12
N LEU A 173 11.58 -3.11 12.83
CA LEU A 173 12.79 -3.80 12.41
C LEU A 173 12.81 -4.16 10.92
N VAL A 174 13.61 -3.39 10.18
CA VAL A 174 14.42 -3.93 9.09
C VAL A 174 15.08 -5.19 9.65
N LEU A 175 14.49 -6.35 9.39
CA LEU A 175 15.24 -7.60 9.38
C LEU A 175 16.16 -7.46 8.18
N GLU A 176 17.34 -6.85 8.42
CA GLU A 176 18.52 -7.17 7.64
C GLU A 176 18.63 -8.68 7.74
N THR A 177 18.07 -9.35 6.73
CA THR A 177 18.44 -10.72 6.42
C THR A 177 19.85 -10.59 5.89
N VAL A 178 20.81 -10.53 6.83
CA VAL A 178 22.19 -10.87 6.58
C VAL A 178 22.12 -12.22 5.86
N ARG A 179 22.31 -12.19 4.55
CA ARG A 179 22.63 -13.37 3.75
C ARG A 179 23.96 -13.85 4.29
N ASP A 180 23.89 -14.67 5.33
CA ASP A 180 25.00 -15.52 5.74
C ASP A 180 25.24 -16.46 4.56
N ARG A 181 26.17 -16.07 3.67
CA ARG A 181 26.76 -16.98 2.71
C ARG A 181 27.60 -17.96 3.51
N GLY A 182 26.90 -18.94 4.08
CA GLY A 182 27.48 -20.13 4.66
C GLY A 182 28.55 -20.67 3.74
N GLY A 183 29.77 -20.75 4.27
CA GLY A 183 30.97 -21.08 3.54
C GLY A 183 30.90 -22.47 2.91
N VAL A 184 31.40 -22.56 1.68
CA VAL A 184 31.85 -23.83 1.11
C VAL A 184 33.35 -23.95 1.38
N GLY A 185 33.67 -24.29 2.63
CA GLY A 185 34.96 -24.88 2.96
C GLY A 185 34.93 -26.37 2.60
N SER A 186 35.51 -26.75 1.46
CA SER A 186 35.83 -28.15 1.17
C SER A 186 37.32 -28.30 0.93
N GLY A 187 38.05 -28.40 2.03
CA GLY A 187 39.40 -28.97 2.05
C GLY A 187 39.32 -30.48 2.01
N SER A 188 39.55 -31.09 0.85
CA SER A 188 39.87 -32.51 0.76
C SER A 188 41.38 -32.69 0.67
N LYS A 189 42.03 -32.81 1.84
CA LYS A 189 43.36 -33.45 1.95
C LYS A 189 43.14 -34.96 1.87
N ARG A 190 43.61 -35.59 0.79
CA ARG A 190 43.75 -37.06 0.72
C ARG A 190 45.24 -37.40 0.79
N LYS A 191 45.65 -37.95 1.95
CA LYS A 191 46.93 -38.64 2.13
C LYS A 191 46.75 -40.10 1.69
N ARG A 192 47.66 -40.59 0.85
CA ARG A 192 48.45 -41.80 1.07
C ARG A 192 49.71 -41.72 0.24
#